data_AF-W6TR07-F1
#
_entry.id   AF-W6TR07-F1
#
_cell.length_a   1.000
_cell.length_b   1.000
_cell.length_c   1.000
_cell.angle_alpha   90.00
_cell.angle_beta   90.00
_cell.angle_gamma   90.00
#
_symmetry.space_group_name_H-M   'P 1'
#
loop_
_entity.id
_entity.type
_entity.pdbx_description
1 polymer ?
#
loop_
_entity_poly.entity_id
_entity_poly.type
_entity_poly.pdbx_seq_one_letter_code
_entity_poly.pdbx_strand_id
1 'polypeptide(L)'
;MTVSEYQLLLQSEFEHRFELETKNEWSSKMKHGLYAPRLDIALGPFAIEDGNQKTEEHLDLFNGHKSFFEQLTEIHLENLQIITSQTLPEYRNDLVSRKLHDLEHTNYNGRCFIAIEIENNVSRKHLMGGAINASTLGKVGIAIGFNETKHRAFLNLYRYFEFLYDVGKPTFNTSNLLIISKDQLLDCLMAY
;
A
#
# COMPACT_ATOMS: atom_id res chain seq x y z
N MET A 1 -6.33 -16.36 -13.76
CA MET A 1 -5.12 -15.69 -13.29
C MET A 1 -4.83 -16.15 -11.87
N THR A 2 -3.67 -16.76 -11.66
CA THR A 2 -3.14 -17.15 -10.35
C THR A 2 -2.46 -15.94 -9.67
N VAL A 3 -2.12 -16.06 -8.37
CA VAL A 3 -1.40 -14.99 -7.66
C VAL A 3 -0.02 -14.74 -8.27
N SER A 4 0.70 -15.80 -8.62
CA SER A 4 2.04 -15.66 -9.24
C SER A 4 1.98 -15.04 -10.64
N GLU A 5 0.97 -15.40 -11.45
CA GLU A 5 0.73 -14.73 -12.74
C GLU A 5 0.44 -13.24 -12.55
N TYR A 6 -0.33 -12.89 -11.52
CA TYR A 6 -0.64 -11.51 -11.18
C TYR A 6 0.57 -10.73 -10.66
N GLN A 7 1.43 -11.34 -9.83
CA GLN A 7 2.68 -10.74 -9.38
C GLN A 7 3.60 -10.39 -10.56
N LEU A 8 3.76 -11.32 -11.51
CA LEU A 8 4.57 -11.08 -12.72
C LEU A 8 3.99 -9.98 -13.60
N LEU A 9 2.66 -9.94 -13.74
CA LEU A 9 1.98 -8.87 -14.48
C LEU A 9 2.21 -7.51 -13.81
N LEU A 10 1.97 -7.41 -12.50
CA LEU A 10 2.20 -6.17 -11.75
C LEU A 10 3.66 -5.74 -11.83
N GLN A 11 4.61 -6.67 -11.69
CA GLN A 11 6.03 -6.36 -11.84
C GLN A 11 6.30 -5.68 -13.19
N SER A 12 5.84 -6.28 -14.29
CA SER A 12 6.05 -5.75 -15.63
C SER A 12 5.41 -4.37 -15.82
N GLU A 13 4.18 -4.17 -15.32
CA GLU A 13 3.50 -2.87 -15.43
C GLU A 13 4.20 -1.80 -14.60
N PHE A 14 4.62 -2.11 -13.37
CA PHE A 14 5.33 -1.14 -12.53
C PHE A 14 6.70 -0.78 -13.11
N GLU A 15 7.49 -1.76 -13.58
CA GLU A 15 8.78 -1.48 -14.23
C GLU A 15 8.60 -0.60 -15.47
N HIS A 16 7.53 -0.83 -16.25
CA HIS A 16 7.25 -0.04 -17.45
C HIS A 16 6.77 1.38 -17.13
N ARG A 17 5.86 1.57 -16.16
CA ARG A 17 5.24 2.89 -15.88
C ARG A 17 6.08 3.78 -14.96
N PHE A 18 6.82 3.18 -14.03
CA PHE A 18 7.60 3.91 -13.04
C PHE A 18 9.09 3.95 -13.39
N GLU A 19 9.56 3.09 -14.31
CA GLU A 19 10.98 2.94 -14.63
C GLU A 19 11.84 2.58 -13.39
N LEU A 20 11.23 1.87 -12.43
CA LEU A 20 11.85 1.47 -11.16
C LEU A 20 12.08 -0.05 -11.12
N GLU A 21 13.16 -0.46 -10.47
CA GLU A 21 13.40 -1.87 -10.17
C GLU A 21 12.26 -2.41 -9.30
N THR A 22 11.59 -3.47 -9.78
CA THR A 22 10.51 -4.13 -9.05
C THR A 22 10.92 -5.57 -8.74
N LYS A 23 10.63 -6.02 -7.51
CA LYS A 23 11.02 -7.35 -7.02
C LYS A 23 9.82 -8.08 -6.47
N ASN A 24 9.57 -9.27 -6.99
CA ASN A 24 8.62 -10.20 -6.38
C ASN A 24 9.27 -10.94 -5.21
N GLU A 25 8.46 -11.29 -4.21
CA GLU A 25 8.86 -12.16 -3.10
C GLU A 25 10.11 -11.63 -2.35
N TRP A 26 10.16 -10.31 -2.16
CA TRP A 26 11.33 -9.58 -1.68
C TRP A 26 11.39 -9.54 -0.15
N SER A 27 12.59 -9.75 0.41
CA SER A 27 12.83 -9.61 1.84
C SER A 27 13.91 -8.56 2.09
N SER A 28 13.62 -7.64 3.01
CA SER A 28 14.63 -6.70 3.50
C SER A 28 15.70 -7.44 4.29
N LYS A 29 16.99 -7.18 4.06
CA LYS A 29 18.02 -7.76 4.95
C LYS A 29 18.07 -6.93 6.23
N MET A 30 17.62 -7.49 7.35
CA MET A 30 17.77 -6.85 8.66
C MET A 30 19.06 -7.33 9.34
N LYS A 31 19.77 -6.43 10.02
CA LYS A 31 20.95 -6.82 10.83
C LYS A 31 20.55 -7.59 12.08
N HIS A 32 21.50 -8.30 12.67
CA HIS A 32 21.38 -8.99 13.97
C HIS A 32 20.38 -10.16 14.04
N GLY A 33 20.04 -10.78 12.89
CA GLY A 33 19.11 -11.91 12.85
C GLY A 33 17.66 -11.53 13.17
N LEU A 34 17.33 -10.24 13.10
CA LEU A 34 15.96 -9.76 13.24
C LEU A 34 15.10 -10.29 12.09
N TYR A 35 13.84 -10.60 12.41
CA TYR A 35 12.86 -11.02 11.42
C TYR A 35 12.69 -9.94 10.35
N ALA A 36 12.79 -10.35 9.09
CA ALA A 36 12.50 -9.51 7.94
C ALA A 36 11.29 -10.08 7.20
N PRO A 37 10.19 -9.32 7.10
CA PRO A 37 9.06 -9.77 6.32
C PRO A 37 9.45 -9.98 4.85
N ARG A 38 8.79 -10.94 4.22
CA ARG A 38 8.86 -11.15 2.78
C ARG A 38 7.59 -10.57 2.17
N LEU A 39 7.74 -9.54 1.35
CA LEU A 39 6.67 -8.89 0.61
C LEU A 39 6.40 -9.66 -0.68
N ASP A 40 5.14 -9.73 -1.09
CA ASP A 40 4.77 -10.27 -2.39
C ASP A 40 5.39 -9.45 -3.53
N ILE A 41 5.34 -8.11 -3.46
CA ILE A 41 5.99 -7.21 -4.44
C ILE A 41 6.56 -5.99 -3.72
N ALA A 42 7.75 -5.56 -4.13
CA ALA A 42 8.40 -4.35 -3.63
C ALA A 42 9.02 -3.56 -4.79
N LEU A 43 8.82 -2.23 -4.78
CA LEU A 43 9.35 -1.32 -5.79
C LEU A 43 10.43 -0.44 -5.19
N GLY A 44 11.56 -0.30 -5.90
CA GLY A 44 12.68 0.54 -5.49
C GLY A 44 12.38 2.05 -5.54
N PRO A 45 13.33 2.90 -5.14
CA PRO A 45 14.67 2.56 -4.65
C PRO A 45 14.63 1.85 -3.30
N PHE A 46 15.57 0.91 -3.08
CA PHE A 46 15.60 0.07 -1.89
C PHE A 46 16.60 0.58 -0.85
N ALA A 47 16.13 0.86 0.37
CA ALA A 47 16.93 1.27 1.52
C ALA A 47 17.41 0.05 2.33
N ILE A 48 18.25 -0.78 1.72
CA ILE A 48 18.71 -2.08 2.28
C ILE A 48 19.85 -1.91 3.29
N GLU A 49 20.67 -0.86 3.13
CA GLU A 49 21.81 -0.61 3.99
C GLU A 49 21.42 0.24 5.21
N ASP A 50 21.94 -0.13 6.39
CA ASP A 50 21.69 0.65 7.60
C ASP A 50 22.26 2.07 7.47
N GLY A 51 21.45 3.05 7.86
CA GLY A 51 21.81 4.46 7.78
C GLY A 51 21.65 5.07 6.38
N ASN A 52 21.38 4.27 5.35
CA ASN A 52 21.10 4.74 4.00
C ASN A 52 19.59 4.84 3.78
N GLN A 53 18.99 5.91 4.32
CA GLN A 53 17.59 6.22 4.09
C GLN A 53 17.39 6.80 2.69
N LYS A 54 16.31 6.40 2.02
CA LYS A 54 15.92 6.92 0.71
C LYS A 54 14.78 7.92 0.79
N THR A 55 14.69 8.64 1.91
CA THR A 55 13.56 9.52 2.25
C THR A 55 13.26 10.55 1.16
N GLU A 56 14.28 11.30 0.72
CA GLU A 56 14.12 12.34 -0.31
C GLU A 56 13.76 11.72 -1.66
N GLU A 57 14.45 10.65 -2.08
CA GLU A 57 14.16 9.93 -3.32
C GLU A 57 12.72 9.38 -3.36
N HIS A 58 12.25 8.80 -2.25
CA HIS A 58 10.88 8.31 -2.13
C HIS A 58 9.86 9.45 -2.18
N LEU A 59 10.16 10.61 -1.61
CA LEU A 59 9.28 11.76 -1.64
C LEU A 59 9.21 12.37 -3.04
N ASP A 60 10.34 12.49 -3.73
CA ASP A 60 10.41 12.96 -5.11
C ASP A 60 9.63 12.03 -6.03
N LEU A 61 9.76 10.71 -5.87
CA LEU A 61 8.95 9.73 -6.61
C LEU A 61 7.46 9.83 -6.27
N PHE A 62 7.10 9.99 -5.00
CA PHE A 62 5.71 10.18 -4.61
C PHE A 62 5.11 11.40 -5.30
N ASN A 63 5.84 12.53 -5.31
CA ASN A 63 5.41 13.77 -5.94
C ASN A 63 5.37 13.67 -7.47
N GLY A 64 6.35 12.99 -8.08
CA GLY A 64 6.39 12.73 -9.53
C GLY A 64 5.22 11.86 -10.02
N HIS A 65 4.75 10.95 -9.17
CA HIS A 65 3.62 10.06 -9.45
C HIS A 65 2.36 10.42 -8.67
N LYS A 66 2.20 11.68 -8.25
CA LYS A 66 1.12 12.10 -7.35
C LYS A 66 -0.26 11.71 -7.88
N SER A 67 -0.55 11.98 -9.16
CA SER A 67 -1.84 11.67 -9.81
C SER A 67 -2.24 10.20 -9.71
N PHE A 68 -1.27 9.27 -9.77
CA PHE A 68 -1.51 7.84 -9.55
C PHE A 68 -1.97 7.57 -8.11
N PHE A 69 -1.31 8.17 -7.13
CA PHE A 69 -1.71 8.05 -5.72
C PHE A 69 -3.03 8.75 -5.42
N GLU A 70 -3.40 9.82 -6.14
CA GLU A 70 -4.72 10.45 -5.99
C GLU A 70 -5.82 9.47 -6.41
N GLN A 71 -5.65 8.81 -7.55
CA GLN A 71 -6.59 7.77 -8.03
C GLN A 71 -6.69 6.60 -7.05
N LEU A 72 -5.56 6.06 -6.59
CA LEU A 72 -5.59 4.96 -5.61
C LEU A 72 -6.21 5.37 -4.27
N THR A 73 -5.99 6.62 -3.85
CA THR A 73 -6.60 7.18 -2.64
C THR A 73 -8.11 7.27 -2.78
N GLU A 74 -8.60 7.75 -3.92
CA GLU A 74 -10.04 7.81 -4.20
C GLU A 74 -10.66 6.41 -4.17
N ILE A 75 -10.07 5.43 -4.87
CA ILE A 75 -10.52 4.04 -4.86
C ILE A 75 -10.54 3.47 -3.44
N HIS A 76 -9.49 3.71 -2.65
CA HIS A 76 -9.42 3.26 -1.26
C HIS A 76 -10.56 3.82 -0.40
N LEU A 77 -10.85 5.11 -0.52
CA LEU A 77 -11.91 5.78 0.22
C LEU A 77 -13.30 5.35 -0.23
N GLU A 78 -13.49 5.07 -1.51
CA GLU A 78 -14.72 4.48 -2.06
C GLU A 78 -14.92 3.04 -1.54
N ASN A 79 -13.85 2.23 -1.51
CA ASN A 79 -13.90 0.87 -0.94
C ASN A 79 -14.30 0.89 0.55
N LEU A 80 -13.84 1.90 1.30
CA LEU A 80 -14.22 2.11 2.69
C LEU A 80 -15.64 2.67 2.85
N GLN A 81 -16.32 3.04 1.77
CA GLN A 81 -17.63 3.72 1.75
C GLN A 81 -17.60 5.08 2.46
N ILE A 82 -16.43 5.73 2.48
CA ILE A 82 -16.26 7.10 2.98
C ILE A 82 -16.67 8.09 1.88
N ILE A 83 -16.28 7.80 0.64
CA ILE A 83 -16.74 8.49 -0.56
C ILE A 83 -17.79 7.62 -1.25
N THR A 84 -18.88 8.26 -1.70
CA THR A 84 -19.97 7.61 -2.42
C THR A 84 -20.42 8.50 -3.60
N SER A 85 -21.37 8.02 -4.39
CA SER A 85 -22.00 8.82 -5.45
C SER A 85 -22.79 10.03 -4.95
N GLN A 86 -23.09 10.09 -3.65
CA GLN A 86 -23.80 11.19 -3.01
C GLN A 86 -22.86 12.21 -2.36
N THR A 87 -21.56 11.90 -2.27
CA THR A 87 -20.56 12.78 -1.68
C THR A 87 -20.33 14.00 -2.57
N LEU A 88 -20.47 15.21 -2.02
CA LEU A 88 -20.25 16.46 -2.74
C LEU A 88 -18.79 16.55 -3.25
N PRO A 89 -18.55 17.09 -4.46
CA PRO A 89 -17.21 17.15 -5.05
C PRO A 89 -16.15 17.83 -4.17
N GLU A 90 -16.49 18.93 -3.50
CA GLU A 90 -15.58 19.65 -2.62
C GLU A 90 -15.17 18.82 -1.40
N TYR A 91 -16.10 18.04 -0.83
CA TYR A 91 -15.81 17.17 0.31
C TYR A 91 -15.04 15.93 -0.11
N ARG A 92 -15.34 15.39 -1.30
CA ARG A 92 -14.55 14.33 -1.95
C ARG A 92 -13.09 14.75 -2.10
N ASN A 93 -12.85 15.94 -2.67
CA ASN A 93 -11.50 16.48 -2.88
C ASN A 93 -10.74 16.70 -1.56
N ASP A 94 -11.42 17.21 -0.53
CA ASP A 94 -10.82 17.40 0.79
C ASP A 94 -10.42 16.06 1.44
N LEU A 95 -11.27 15.03 1.37
CA LEU A 95 -10.97 13.70 1.90
C LEU A 95 -9.77 13.07 1.19
N VAL A 96 -9.73 13.14 -0.15
CA VAL A 96 -8.61 12.64 -0.95
C VAL A 96 -7.32 13.40 -0.61
N SER A 97 -7.39 14.73 -0.51
CA SER A 97 -6.24 15.58 -0.17
C SER A 97 -5.67 15.25 1.21
N ARG A 98 -6.52 15.01 2.21
CA ARG A 98 -6.09 14.61 3.56
C ARG A 98 -5.39 13.26 3.56
N LYS A 99 -5.94 12.25 2.89
CA LYS A 99 -5.30 10.93 2.81
C LYS A 99 -4.01 10.96 2.00
N LEU A 100 -3.92 11.74 0.94
CA LEU A 100 -2.66 11.97 0.20
C LEU A 100 -1.59 12.60 1.09
N HIS A 101 -1.96 13.62 1.88
CA HIS A 101 -1.06 14.23 2.83
C HIS A 101 -0.53 13.20 3.84
N ASP A 102 -1.39 12.30 4.32
CA ASP A 102 -0.98 11.20 5.20
C ASP A 102 0.01 10.24 4.52
N LEU A 103 -0.21 9.85 3.25
CA LEU A 103 0.74 9.03 2.49
C LEU A 103 2.10 9.74 2.34
N GLU A 104 2.08 11.03 2.00
CA GLU A 104 3.28 11.85 1.80
C GLU A 104 4.09 12.01 3.10
N HIS A 105 3.41 12.10 4.25
CA HIS A 105 4.05 12.42 5.53
C HIS A 105 4.22 11.24 6.49
N THR A 106 3.87 10.03 6.05
CA THR A 106 4.02 8.81 6.85
C THR A 106 5.16 7.93 6.31
N ASN A 107 5.81 7.20 7.20
CA ASN A 107 6.90 6.24 6.93
C ASN A 107 8.06 6.76 6.05
N TYR A 108 8.74 7.82 6.50
CA TYR A 108 9.96 8.32 5.86
C TYR A 108 11.11 7.29 5.79
N ASN A 109 11.11 6.29 6.67
CA ASN A 109 12.13 5.24 6.73
C ASN A 109 11.68 3.95 6.03
N GLY A 110 10.92 4.07 4.95
CA GLY A 110 10.55 2.96 4.09
C GLY A 110 11.78 2.23 3.56
N ARG A 111 11.71 0.90 3.49
CA ARG A 111 12.74 0.03 2.92
C ARG A 111 12.63 -0.09 1.40
N CYS A 112 11.46 0.20 0.87
CA CYS A 112 11.18 0.33 -0.56
C CYS A 112 10.16 1.48 -0.75
N PHE A 113 9.98 1.93 -1.98
CA PHE A 113 9.05 3.01 -2.29
C PHE A 113 7.60 2.52 -2.14
N ILE A 114 7.23 1.48 -2.88
CA ILE A 114 5.93 0.82 -2.74
C ILE A 114 6.14 -0.60 -2.23
N ALA A 115 5.35 -1.01 -1.23
CA ALA A 115 5.30 -2.38 -0.74
C ALA A 115 3.88 -2.94 -0.93
N ILE A 116 3.78 -4.12 -1.52
CA ILE A 116 2.51 -4.75 -1.85
C ILE A 116 2.42 -6.14 -1.21
N GLU A 117 1.27 -6.42 -0.59
CA GLU A 117 0.91 -7.74 -0.05
C GLU A 117 -0.44 -8.16 -0.65
N ILE A 118 -0.52 -9.38 -1.18
CA ILE A 118 -1.62 -9.94 -1.96
C ILE A 118 -2.25 -11.12 -1.22
N GLU A 119 -3.45 -10.92 -0.70
CA GLU A 119 -4.12 -11.97 0.06
C GLU A 119 -5.19 -12.70 -0.73
N ASN A 120 -5.02 -14.03 -0.82
CA ASN A 120 -5.95 -14.92 -1.53
C ASN A 120 -6.64 -15.94 -0.61
N ASN A 121 -5.90 -16.89 -0.02
CA ASN A 121 -6.46 -18.03 0.73
C ASN A 121 -5.98 -18.16 2.18
N VAL A 122 -5.46 -17.08 2.78
CA VAL A 122 -4.85 -17.16 4.13
C VAL A 122 -5.83 -16.97 5.29
N SER A 123 -5.40 -17.26 6.52
CA SER A 123 -6.18 -16.98 7.74
C SER A 123 -6.12 -15.49 8.13
N ARG A 124 -7.03 -15.03 9.03
CA ARG A 124 -7.06 -13.62 9.49
C ARG A 124 -5.74 -13.13 10.11
N LYS A 125 -4.95 -14.04 10.71
CA LYS A 125 -3.64 -13.70 11.30
C LYS A 125 -2.61 -13.30 10.25
N HIS A 126 -2.70 -13.89 9.05
CA HIS A 126 -1.79 -13.57 7.94
C HIS A 126 -2.18 -12.23 7.31
N LEU A 127 -3.48 -11.97 7.17
CA LEU A 127 -4.02 -10.71 6.65
C LEU A 127 -3.57 -9.49 7.48
N MET A 128 -3.56 -9.61 8.82
CA MET A 128 -3.00 -8.56 9.68
C MET A 128 -1.49 -8.40 9.49
N GLY A 129 -0.77 -9.51 9.34
CA GLY A 129 0.66 -9.50 9.04
C GLY A 129 0.96 -8.78 7.73
N GLY A 130 0.25 -9.09 6.65
CA GLY A 130 0.44 -8.44 5.34
C GLY A 130 0.19 -6.93 5.40
N ALA A 131 -0.92 -6.48 6.01
CA ALA A 131 -1.18 -5.05 6.18
C ALA A 131 -0.04 -4.32 6.92
N ILE A 132 0.47 -4.93 8.01
CA ILE A 132 1.57 -4.37 8.80
C ILE A 132 2.87 -4.38 8.00
N ASN A 133 3.20 -5.47 7.30
CA ASN A 133 4.42 -5.59 6.50
C ASN A 133 4.46 -4.54 5.40
N ALA A 134 3.39 -4.41 4.62
CA ALA A 134 3.29 -3.45 3.54
C ALA A 134 3.45 -2.01 4.07
N SER A 135 2.71 -1.65 5.12
CA SER A 135 2.77 -0.32 5.72
C SER A 135 4.13 -0.02 6.37
N THR A 136 4.78 -1.02 6.98
CA THR A 136 6.08 -0.81 7.66
C THR A 136 7.24 -0.74 6.67
N LEU A 137 7.23 -1.56 5.62
CA LEU A 137 8.36 -1.67 4.68
C LEU A 137 8.27 -0.70 3.52
N GLY A 138 7.08 -0.29 3.07
CA GLY A 138 6.92 0.66 1.98
C GLY A 138 6.76 2.08 2.47
N LYS A 139 7.30 3.07 1.73
CA LYS A 139 6.86 4.46 1.88
C LYS A 139 5.34 4.53 1.73
N VAL A 140 4.81 3.89 0.67
CA VAL A 140 3.39 3.58 0.51
C VAL A 140 3.18 2.07 0.58
N GLY A 141 2.26 1.63 1.44
CA GLY A 141 1.82 0.24 1.52
C GLY A 141 0.53 0.02 0.73
N ILE A 142 0.43 -1.08 -0.01
CA ILE A 142 -0.79 -1.49 -0.70
C ILE A 142 -1.13 -2.92 -0.29
N ALA A 143 -2.30 -3.10 0.32
CA ALA A 143 -2.84 -4.42 0.62
C ALA A 143 -3.91 -4.78 -0.42
N ILE A 144 -3.67 -5.86 -1.16
CA ILE A 144 -4.52 -6.32 -2.25
C ILE A 144 -5.37 -7.48 -1.79
N GLY A 145 -6.68 -7.30 -1.82
CA GLY A 145 -7.62 -8.42 -1.73
C GLY A 145 -7.72 -9.12 -3.09
N PHE A 146 -7.13 -10.31 -3.22
CA PHE A 146 -7.12 -11.05 -4.49
C PHE A 146 -8.52 -11.53 -4.92
N ASN A 147 -9.40 -11.74 -3.93
CA ASN A 147 -10.81 -12.05 -4.13
C ASN A 147 -11.68 -11.17 -3.20
N GLU A 148 -12.98 -11.10 -3.47
CA GLU A 148 -13.92 -10.24 -2.74
C GLU A 148 -13.90 -10.51 -1.22
N THR A 149 -13.78 -11.79 -0.83
CA THR A 149 -13.75 -12.18 0.58
C THR A 149 -12.53 -11.59 1.29
N LYS A 150 -11.35 -11.65 0.67
CA LYS A 150 -10.12 -11.07 1.24
C LYS A 150 -10.10 -9.56 1.18
N HIS A 151 -10.60 -8.98 0.09
CA HIS A 151 -10.73 -7.54 -0.03
C HIS A 151 -11.60 -6.98 1.11
N ARG A 152 -12.78 -7.56 1.33
CA ARG A 152 -13.65 -7.19 2.45
C ARG A 152 -12.99 -7.40 3.81
N ALA A 153 -12.21 -8.46 3.96
CA ALA A 153 -11.49 -8.73 5.20
C ALA A 153 -10.41 -7.66 5.51
N PHE A 154 -9.69 -7.17 4.49
CA PHE A 154 -8.77 -6.03 4.65
C PHE A 154 -9.50 -4.73 5.03
N LEU A 155 -10.63 -4.43 4.38
CA LEU A 155 -11.41 -3.24 4.72
C LEU A 155 -11.91 -3.28 6.16
N ASN A 156 -12.38 -4.43 6.63
CA ASN A 156 -12.79 -4.61 8.03
C ASN A 156 -11.61 -4.50 9.00
N LEU A 157 -10.42 -4.98 8.63
CA LEU A 157 -9.22 -4.82 9.43
C LEU A 157 -8.83 -3.33 9.54
N TYR A 158 -8.82 -2.62 8.42
CA TYR A 158 -8.51 -1.18 8.39
C TYR A 158 -9.47 -0.40 9.30
N ARG A 159 -10.79 -0.60 9.13
CA ARG A 159 -11.82 0.02 9.99
C ARG A 159 -11.63 -0.30 11.47
N TYR A 160 -11.15 -1.51 11.79
CA TYR A 160 -10.85 -1.88 13.16
C TYR A 160 -9.66 -1.10 13.72
N PHE A 161 -8.59 -0.90 12.95
CA PHE A 161 -7.45 -0.08 13.38
C PHE A 161 -7.83 1.38 13.58
N GLU A 162 -8.63 1.96 12.67
CA GLU A 162 -9.16 3.32 12.82
C GLU A 162 -10.03 3.45 14.07
N PHE A 163 -10.95 2.50 14.30
CA PHE A 163 -11.77 2.48 15.52
C PHE A 163 -10.91 2.48 16.79
N LEU A 164 -9.86 1.63 16.83
CA LEU A 164 -8.96 1.58 17.99
C LEU A 164 -8.22 2.90 18.18
N TYR A 165 -7.79 3.55 17.09
CA TYR A 165 -7.18 4.88 17.12
C TYR A 165 -8.13 5.90 17.74
N ASP A 166 -9.37 5.97 17.23
CA ASP A 166 -10.39 6.94 17.65
C ASP A 166 -10.76 6.82 19.13
N VAL A 167 -10.78 5.60 19.68
CA VAL A 167 -11.08 5.36 21.10
C VAL A 167 -9.83 5.41 22.00
N GLY A 168 -8.70 5.90 21.50
CA GLY A 168 -7.46 6.08 22.25
C GLY A 168 -6.83 4.75 22.72
N LYS A 169 -7.07 3.65 22.01
CA LYS A 169 -6.46 2.35 22.29
C LYS A 169 -5.14 2.22 21.55
N PRO A 170 -4.16 1.45 22.07
CA PRO A 170 -2.96 1.11 21.32
C PRO A 170 -3.34 0.44 20.00
N THR A 171 -2.82 0.97 18.89
CA THR A 171 -3.11 0.48 17.54
C THR A 171 -1.91 0.70 16.62
N PHE A 172 -1.95 0.08 15.44
CA PHE A 172 -0.96 0.26 14.38
C PHE A 172 -1.35 1.46 13.51
N ASN A 173 -0.37 2.30 13.15
CA ASN A 173 -0.60 3.43 12.27
C ASN A 173 -0.74 2.95 10.81
N THR A 174 -1.94 3.04 10.25
CA THR A 174 -2.28 2.66 8.87
C THR A 174 -2.32 3.83 7.88
N SER A 175 -1.82 5.01 8.25
CA SER A 175 -1.90 6.23 7.44
C SER A 175 -1.29 6.07 6.05
N ASN A 176 -0.18 5.33 5.89
CA ASN A 176 0.44 5.06 4.58
C ASN A 176 -0.10 3.81 3.85
N LEU A 177 -1.14 3.15 4.36
CA LEU A 177 -1.70 1.93 3.79
C LEU A 177 -2.92 2.25 2.93
N LEU A 178 -2.99 1.64 1.75
CA LEU A 178 -4.14 1.64 0.85
C LEU A 178 -4.67 0.21 0.68
N ILE A 179 -5.99 0.05 0.71
CA ILE A 179 -6.67 -1.24 0.50
C ILE A 179 -7.35 -1.22 -0.87
N ILE A 180 -6.85 -2.04 -1.79
CA ILE A 180 -7.27 -2.06 -3.19
C ILE A 180 -7.64 -3.50 -3.61
N SER A 181 -8.54 -3.67 -4.55
CA SER A 181 -8.82 -4.99 -5.15
C SER A 181 -7.82 -5.28 -6.27
N LYS A 182 -7.66 -6.57 -6.60
CA LYS A 182 -6.77 -7.00 -7.68
C LYS A 182 -7.09 -6.31 -9.01
N ASP A 183 -8.37 -6.20 -9.37
CA ASP A 183 -8.80 -5.62 -10.64
C ASP A 183 -8.65 -4.08 -10.61
N GLN A 184 -8.98 -3.43 -9.49
CA GLN A 184 -8.85 -1.96 -9.34
C GLN A 184 -7.42 -1.46 -9.53
N LEU A 185 -6.42 -2.14 -8.95
CA LEU A 185 -5.03 -1.73 -9.12
C LEU A 185 -4.58 -1.88 -10.57
N LEU A 186 -4.99 -2.98 -11.22
CA LEU A 186 -4.62 -3.24 -12.61
C LEU A 186 -5.25 -2.20 -13.54
N ASP A 187 -6.53 -1.88 -13.36
CA ASP A 187 -7.22 -0.85 -14.13
C ASP A 187 -6.55 0.52 -13.96
N CYS A 188 -6.16 0.87 -12.73
CA CYS A 188 -5.45 2.12 -12.44
C CYS A 188 -4.07 2.16 -13.13
N LEU A 189 -3.29 1.08 -13.06
CA LEU A 189 -2.00 0.98 -13.75
C LEU A 189 -2.14 1.05 -15.28
N MET A 190 -3.17 0.41 -15.84
CA MET A 190 -3.39 0.44 -17.28
C MET A 190 -3.76 1.84 -17.77
N ALA A 191 -4.51 2.60 -16.97
CA ALA A 191 -4.96 3.95 -17.30
C ALA A 191 -3.91 5.05 -17.04
N TYR A 192 -2.86 4.77 -16.26
CA TYR A 192 -1.83 5.72 -15.83
C TYR A 192 -0.68 5.88 -16.83
#